data_AF-A0A850GDD8-F1
#
_entry.id   AF-A0A850GDD8-F1
#
_cell.length_a   1.000
_cell.length_b   1.000
_cell.length_c   1.000
_cell.angle_alpha   90.00
_cell.angle_beta   90.00
_cell.angle_gamma   90.00
#
_symmetry.space_group_name_H-M   'P 1'
#
loop_
_entity.id
_entity.type
_entity.pdbx_description
1 polymer ?
#
loop_
_entity_poly.entity_id
_entity_poly.type
_entity_poly.pdbx_seq_one_letter_code
_entity_poly.pdbx_strand_id
1 'polypeptide(L)'
;MSKVLIGACSFAMLLAACEKQGETATPEDASADAAPAEGEGAETAEAQPPHEGEDHEHDFPASVASFHDVMAPLWHAEPGEERIEGTCGAVPDMLTQAKTISGEAAPEAASSEEAWTTSGSGLISAVEGLQTSCEGDRADFDAAFEGVHDAFHQLIEVIGQGH
;
A
#
# COMPACT_ATOMS: atom_id res chain seq x y z
N MET A 1 -24.29 24.43 -32.78
CA MET A 1 -22.89 24.88 -32.79
C MET A 1 -22.73 25.95 -31.72
N SER A 2 -22.41 25.56 -30.49
CA SER A 2 -22.26 26.51 -29.38
C SER A 2 -20.85 26.37 -28.80
N LYS A 3 -20.08 27.46 -28.88
CA LYS A 3 -18.73 27.56 -28.32
C LYS A 3 -18.85 27.79 -26.82
N VAL A 4 -18.26 26.92 -26.01
CA VAL A 4 -18.02 27.19 -24.59
C VAL A 4 -16.67 27.90 -24.47
N LEU A 5 -16.63 28.94 -23.65
CA LEU A 5 -15.50 29.86 -23.55
C LEU A 5 -14.37 29.28 -22.69
N ILE A 6 -13.13 29.52 -23.13
CA ILE A 6 -11.91 29.18 -22.41
C ILE A 6 -11.77 30.14 -21.22
N GLY A 7 -11.96 29.62 -20.01
CA GLY A 7 -11.74 30.35 -18.76
C GLY A 7 -10.31 30.16 -18.26
N ALA A 8 -9.41 31.09 -18.57
CA ALA A 8 -8.04 31.07 -18.03
C ALA A 8 -8.03 31.59 -16.58
N CYS A 9 -7.99 30.67 -15.60
CA CYS A 9 -7.69 31.03 -14.21
C CYS A 9 -6.17 31.05 -14.00
N SER A 10 -5.60 32.24 -14.06
CA SER A 10 -4.24 32.50 -13.59
C SER A 10 -4.16 32.25 -12.08
N PHE A 11 -3.54 31.15 -11.66
CA PHE A 11 -3.06 31.00 -10.28
C PHE A 11 -1.62 31.49 -10.18
N ALA A 12 -1.40 32.45 -9.29
CA ALA A 12 -0.10 33.08 -9.10
C ALA A 12 0.85 32.14 -8.35
N MET A 13 2.12 32.13 -8.78
CA MET A 13 3.21 31.59 -7.98
C MET A 13 3.30 32.32 -6.64
N LEU A 14 3.38 31.59 -5.54
CA LEU A 14 3.90 32.11 -4.28
C LEU A 14 5.14 31.29 -3.88
N LEU A 15 6.31 31.83 -4.20
CA LEU A 15 7.60 31.31 -3.75
C LEU A 15 7.76 31.61 -2.25
N ALA A 16 7.69 30.56 -1.41
CA ALA A 16 8.10 30.63 -0.01
C ALA A 16 9.45 29.92 0.16
N ALA A 17 10.53 30.67 0.00
CA ALA A 17 11.87 30.18 0.35
C ALA A 17 12.04 30.21 1.88
N CYS A 18 12.27 29.04 2.50
CA CYS A 18 12.81 28.96 3.85
C CYS A 18 14.27 28.49 3.77
N GLU A 19 15.15 29.48 3.84
CA GLU A 19 16.59 29.34 3.87
C GLU A 19 17.05 28.88 5.27
N LYS A 20 17.79 27.76 5.35
CA LYS A 20 18.48 27.35 6.57
C LYS A 20 19.89 26.86 6.23
N GLN A 21 20.89 27.67 6.57
CA GLN A 21 22.30 27.43 6.32
C GLN A 21 23.05 26.99 7.59
N GLY A 22 24.11 26.19 7.42
CA GLY A 22 25.12 25.82 8.42
C GLY A 22 24.67 24.80 9.49
N GLU A 23 25.55 24.04 10.17
CA GLU A 23 26.99 23.77 10.03
C GLU A 23 27.33 22.63 11.05
N THR A 24 28.38 21.80 10.97
CA THR A 24 29.58 21.70 10.10
C THR A 24 29.78 20.24 9.58
N ALA A 25 30.96 19.91 9.04
CA ALA A 25 31.50 18.54 8.95
C ALA A 25 32.90 18.50 9.60
N THR A 26 33.31 17.35 10.17
CA THR A 26 34.74 16.94 10.30
C THR A 26 34.85 15.41 10.47
N PRO A 27 36.01 14.78 10.18
CA PRO A 27 36.06 13.37 9.79
C PRO A 27 36.83 12.43 10.75
N GLU A 28 36.84 11.14 10.38
CA GLU A 28 37.91 10.15 10.59
C GLU A 28 38.49 9.92 12.00
N ASP A 29 38.22 8.72 12.55
CA ASP A 29 39.33 7.85 12.99
C ASP A 29 39.08 6.42 12.51
N ALA A 30 40.16 5.68 12.26
CA ALA A 30 40.13 4.38 11.60
C ALA A 30 40.46 3.23 12.57
N SER A 31 40.07 2.01 12.22
CA SER A 31 41.02 0.93 11.89
C SER A 31 40.32 -0.42 11.85
N ALA A 32 40.79 -1.29 10.95
CA ALA A 32 40.35 -2.67 10.85
C ALA A 32 40.93 -3.54 11.96
N ASP A 33 40.22 -4.62 12.30
CA ASP A 33 40.82 -5.94 12.54
C ASP A 33 39.87 -7.04 12.02
N ALA A 34 40.33 -8.28 11.96
CA ALA A 34 39.96 -9.22 10.91
C ALA A 34 38.92 -10.30 11.28
N ALA A 35 38.27 -10.84 10.24
CA ALA A 35 37.65 -12.16 10.24
C ALA A 35 38.74 -13.28 10.20
N PRO A 36 38.42 -14.59 10.36
CA PRO A 36 37.09 -15.20 10.48
C PRO A 36 36.94 -16.21 11.64
N ALA A 37 35.69 -16.64 11.90
CA ALA A 37 35.42 -17.95 12.50
C ALA A 37 34.06 -18.47 11.99
N GLU A 38 34.07 -19.66 11.38
CA GLU A 38 32.86 -20.42 11.05
C GLU A 38 32.31 -21.06 12.34
N GLY A 39 30.97 -21.13 12.46
CA GLY A 39 30.30 -21.62 13.65
C GLY A 39 28.92 -22.17 13.33
N GLU A 40 28.87 -23.45 12.94
CA GLU A 40 27.63 -24.21 12.77
C GLU A 40 27.00 -24.56 14.14
N GLY A 41 25.66 -24.51 14.20
CA GLY A 41 24.87 -24.70 15.42
C GLY A 41 23.69 -23.71 15.40
N ALA A 42 22.57 -24.00 14.73
CA ALA A 42 21.58 -25.03 15.02
C ALA A 42 20.86 -24.80 16.37
N GLU A 43 19.53 -24.95 16.36
CA GLU A 43 18.60 -24.80 17.49
C GLU A 43 18.41 -23.32 17.94
N THR A 44 17.21 -22.74 17.99
CA THR A 44 15.85 -23.25 17.73
C THR A 44 15.04 -22.22 16.94
N ALA A 45 14.24 -22.66 15.96
CA ALA A 45 13.12 -21.87 15.49
C ALA A 45 12.12 -21.77 16.64
N GLU A 46 12.02 -20.60 17.28
CA GLU A 46 10.91 -20.32 18.17
C GLU A 46 9.64 -20.32 17.32
N ALA A 47 8.73 -21.24 17.64
CA ALA A 47 7.45 -21.32 16.97
C ALA A 47 6.72 -20.00 17.20
N GLN A 48 6.51 -19.23 16.12
CA GLN A 48 5.48 -18.20 16.11
C GLN A 48 4.19 -18.87 16.61
N PRO A 49 3.47 -18.29 17.58
CA PRO A 49 2.18 -18.82 17.96
C PRO A 49 1.31 -18.84 16.69
N PRO A 50 0.47 -19.87 16.48
CA PRO A 50 -0.50 -19.82 15.41
C PRO A 50 -1.33 -18.56 15.62
N HIS A 51 -1.36 -17.69 14.62
CA HIS A 51 -2.30 -16.58 14.60
C HIS A 51 -3.70 -17.19 14.46
N GLU A 52 -4.35 -17.47 15.60
CA GLU A 52 -5.79 -17.78 15.67
C GLU A 52 -6.59 -16.50 15.38
N GLY A 53 -6.38 -15.94 14.18
CA GLY A 53 -7.39 -15.14 13.53
C GLY A 53 -8.55 -16.07 13.15
N GLU A 54 -9.77 -15.60 13.32
CA GLU A 54 -10.93 -16.34 12.81
C GLU A 54 -10.86 -16.34 11.28
N ASP A 55 -10.49 -17.47 10.67
CA ASP A 55 -10.34 -17.61 9.22
C ASP A 55 -11.67 -17.26 8.52
N HIS A 56 -11.79 -16.01 8.08
CA HIS A 56 -12.87 -15.52 7.23
C HIS A 56 -12.61 -16.02 5.80
N GLU A 57 -12.96 -17.28 5.56
CA GLU A 57 -12.83 -17.91 4.24
C GLU A 57 -13.80 -17.26 3.24
N HIS A 58 -13.29 -16.29 2.47
CA HIS A 58 -14.01 -15.63 1.39
C HIS A 58 -13.80 -16.39 0.06
N ASP A 59 -14.89 -16.70 -0.65
CA ASP A 59 -14.84 -17.29 -1.99
C ASP A 59 -14.55 -16.21 -3.04
N PHE A 60 -13.31 -15.73 -3.03
CA PHE A 60 -12.77 -14.72 -3.95
C PHE A 60 -12.07 -15.36 -5.16
N PRO A 61 -12.03 -14.67 -6.32
CA PRO A 61 -11.05 -14.95 -7.36
C PRO A 61 -9.62 -14.94 -6.79
N ALA A 62 -8.74 -15.82 -7.26
CA ALA A 62 -7.41 -16.02 -6.68
C ALA A 62 -6.53 -14.75 -6.64
N SER A 63 -6.70 -13.83 -7.60
CA SER A 63 -6.04 -12.52 -7.64
C SER A 63 -6.53 -11.56 -6.54
N VAL A 64 -7.83 -11.57 -6.25
CA VAL A 64 -8.46 -10.82 -5.15
C VAL A 64 -8.05 -11.39 -3.80
N ALA A 65 -8.04 -12.72 -3.64
CA ALA A 65 -7.49 -13.38 -2.45
C ALA A 65 -6.01 -13.02 -2.23
N SER A 66 -5.19 -13.06 -3.28
CA SER A 66 -3.76 -12.69 -3.20
C SER A 66 -3.53 -11.23 -2.78
N PHE A 67 -4.46 -10.31 -3.08
CA PHE A 67 -4.41 -8.93 -2.57
C PHE A 67 -4.84 -8.89 -1.09
N HIS A 68 -5.92 -9.58 -0.74
CA HIS A 68 -6.43 -9.67 0.62
C HIS A 68 -5.38 -10.24 1.59
N ASP A 69 -4.68 -11.32 1.22
CA ASP A 69 -3.66 -11.97 2.05
C ASP A 69 -2.50 -11.04 2.43
N VAL A 70 -2.21 -10.04 1.59
CA VAL A 70 -1.22 -8.99 1.89
C VAL A 70 -1.84 -7.90 2.77
N MET A 71 -3.03 -7.38 2.41
CA MET A 71 -3.64 -6.23 3.07
C MET A 71 -4.22 -6.55 4.46
N ALA A 72 -4.92 -7.68 4.60
CA ALA A 72 -5.70 -8.03 5.79
C ALA A 72 -4.90 -8.05 7.10
N PRO A 73 -3.73 -8.73 7.21
CA PRO A 73 -2.97 -8.74 8.47
C PRO A 73 -2.47 -7.34 8.86
N LEU A 74 -2.24 -6.47 7.88
CA LEU A 74 -1.82 -5.08 8.10
C LEU A 74 -2.98 -4.19 8.53
N TRP A 75 -4.16 -4.39 7.95
CA TRP A 75 -5.38 -3.65 8.29
C TRP A 75 -5.86 -3.99 9.71
N HIS A 76 -5.81 -5.28 10.07
CA HIS A 76 -6.20 -5.78 11.38
C HIS A 76 -5.11 -5.68 12.46
N ALA A 77 -3.92 -5.15 12.13
CA ALA A 77 -2.91 -4.82 13.12
C ALA A 77 -3.32 -3.62 13.99
N GLU A 78 -2.85 -3.60 15.24
CA GLU A 78 -3.09 -2.48 16.17
C GLU A 78 -2.52 -1.17 15.59
N PRO A 79 -3.26 -0.04 15.66
CA PRO A 79 -2.77 1.24 15.14
C PRO A 79 -1.48 1.70 15.82
N GLY A 80 -0.43 1.94 15.03
CA GLY A 80 0.87 2.37 15.54
C GLY A 80 1.95 2.35 14.46
N GLU A 81 3.19 2.68 14.87
CA GLU A 81 4.32 2.80 13.95
C GLU A 81 4.68 1.46 13.28
N GLU A 82 4.53 0.33 13.97
CA GLU A 82 4.69 -1.01 13.38
C GLU A 82 3.71 -1.28 12.23
N ARG A 83 2.44 -0.88 12.37
CA ARG A 83 1.45 -0.95 11.29
C ARG A 83 1.85 -0.06 10.12
N ILE A 84 2.30 1.16 10.40
CA ILE A 84 2.74 2.12 9.38
C ILE A 84 3.93 1.54 8.59
N GLU A 85 4.96 1.04 9.28
CA GLU A 85 6.15 0.46 8.64
C GLU A 85 5.83 -0.81 7.85
N GLY A 86 5.03 -1.73 8.41
CA GLY A 86 4.57 -2.93 7.73
C GLY A 86 3.77 -2.63 6.47
N THR A 87 2.77 -1.74 6.58
CA THR A 87 1.96 -1.31 5.44
C THR A 87 2.80 -0.65 4.36
N CYS A 88 3.68 0.29 4.72
CA CYS A 88 4.55 0.96 3.75
C CYS A 88 5.57 0.01 3.10
N GLY A 89 6.03 -1.03 3.82
CA GLY A 89 6.87 -2.09 3.25
C GLY A 89 6.13 -2.96 2.23
N ALA A 90 4.83 -3.19 2.43
CA ALA A 90 3.99 -4.04 1.59
C ALA A 90 3.32 -3.33 0.40
N VAL A 91 3.41 -1.99 0.30
CA VAL A 91 2.85 -1.20 -0.82
C VAL A 91 3.24 -1.73 -2.21
N PRO A 92 4.50 -2.12 -2.50
CA PRO A 92 4.89 -2.65 -3.81
C PRO A 92 4.16 -3.95 -4.18
N ASP A 93 3.89 -4.80 -3.20
CA ASP A 93 3.18 -6.07 -3.38
C ASP A 93 1.68 -5.80 -3.58
N MET A 94 1.06 -4.97 -2.74
CA MET A 94 -0.33 -4.51 -2.95
C MET A 94 -0.53 -3.90 -4.34
N LEU A 95 0.40 -3.06 -4.79
CA LEU A 95 0.32 -2.42 -6.10
C LEU A 95 0.48 -3.42 -7.25
N THR A 96 1.31 -4.45 -7.07
CA THR A 96 1.47 -5.55 -8.02
C THR A 96 0.18 -6.36 -8.12
N GLN A 97 -0.43 -6.73 -6.98
CA GLN A 97 -1.68 -7.50 -6.98
C GLN A 97 -2.86 -6.70 -7.52
N ALA A 98 -2.99 -5.41 -7.19
CA ALA A 98 -4.02 -4.53 -7.77
C ALA A 98 -3.89 -4.42 -9.30
N LYS A 99 -2.65 -4.39 -9.82
CA LYS A 99 -2.37 -4.40 -11.26
C LYS A 99 -2.68 -5.75 -11.92
N THR A 100 -2.50 -6.87 -11.22
CA THR A 100 -2.96 -8.19 -11.67
C THR A 100 -4.49 -8.22 -11.80
N ILE A 101 -5.22 -7.86 -10.74
CA ILE A 101 -6.69 -7.80 -10.72
C ILE A 101 -7.24 -6.96 -11.88
N SER A 102 -6.72 -5.73 -12.05
CA SER A 102 -7.18 -4.84 -13.13
C SER A 102 -6.76 -5.27 -14.54
N GLY A 103 -5.85 -6.24 -14.67
CA GLY A 103 -5.43 -6.83 -15.94
C GLY A 103 -6.19 -8.10 -16.33
N GLU A 104 -6.98 -8.66 -15.41
CA GLU A 104 -7.82 -9.85 -15.63
C GLU A 104 -9.20 -9.46 -16.16
N ALA A 105 -9.77 -10.32 -17.01
CA ALA A 105 -11.17 -10.20 -17.42
C ALA A 105 -12.10 -10.40 -16.21
N ALA A 106 -13.27 -9.75 -16.23
CA ALA A 106 -14.18 -9.84 -15.11
C ALA A 106 -14.63 -11.30 -14.82
N PRO A 107 -14.66 -11.74 -13.56
CA PRO A 107 -15.17 -13.06 -13.20
C PRO A 107 -16.67 -13.17 -13.47
N GLU A 108 -17.20 -14.39 -13.63
CA GLU A 108 -18.64 -14.61 -13.92
C GLU A 108 -19.58 -14.02 -12.86
N ALA A 109 -19.12 -13.91 -11.61
CA ALA A 109 -19.85 -13.28 -10.52
C ALA A 109 -19.91 -11.74 -10.59
N ALA A 110 -19.12 -11.10 -11.46
CA ALA A 110 -19.08 -9.65 -11.58
C ALA A 110 -20.39 -9.10 -12.17
N SER A 111 -20.93 -8.09 -11.52
CA SER A 111 -22.13 -7.34 -11.95
C SER A 111 -22.00 -6.77 -13.38
N SER A 112 -20.79 -6.37 -13.79
CA SER A 112 -20.43 -6.09 -15.19
C SER A 112 -18.90 -5.97 -15.37
N GLU A 113 -18.44 -6.14 -16.62
CA GLU A 113 -17.04 -5.87 -17.02
C GLU A 113 -16.61 -4.41 -16.72
N GLU A 114 -17.52 -3.45 -16.91
CA GLU A 114 -17.27 -2.03 -16.66
C GLU A 114 -17.09 -1.73 -15.17
N ALA A 115 -17.93 -2.32 -14.31
CA ALA A 115 -17.83 -2.20 -12.87
C ALA A 115 -16.53 -2.84 -12.35
N TRP A 116 -16.18 -4.04 -12.81
CA TRP A 116 -14.91 -4.71 -12.49
C TRP A 116 -13.70 -3.86 -12.86
N THR A 117 -13.65 -3.39 -14.12
CA THR A 117 -12.54 -2.54 -14.62
C THR A 117 -12.42 -1.24 -13.82
N THR A 118 -13.56 -0.65 -13.45
CA THR A 118 -13.61 0.61 -12.69
C THR A 118 -13.11 0.41 -11.25
N SER A 119 -13.63 -0.59 -10.52
CA SER A 119 -13.18 -0.88 -9.16
C SER A 119 -11.70 -1.31 -9.11
N GLY A 120 -11.23 -2.11 -10.07
CA GLY A 120 -9.82 -2.48 -10.18
C GLY A 120 -8.90 -1.28 -10.41
N SER A 121 -9.31 -0.34 -11.28
CA SER A 121 -8.59 0.93 -11.49
C SER A 121 -8.63 1.84 -10.24
N GLY A 122 -9.75 1.83 -9.51
CA GLY A 122 -9.91 2.53 -8.24
C GLY A 122 -8.95 2.00 -7.17
N LEU A 123 -8.83 0.67 -7.06
CA LEU A 123 -7.89 0.01 -6.14
C LEU A 123 -6.43 0.37 -6.44
N ILE A 124 -6.01 0.36 -7.71
CA ILE A 124 -4.67 0.84 -8.10
C ILE A 124 -4.46 2.29 -7.65
N SER A 125 -5.42 3.17 -7.92
CA SER A 125 -5.31 4.59 -7.57
C SER A 125 -5.23 4.82 -6.05
N ALA A 126 -5.95 4.02 -5.26
CA ALA A 126 -5.89 4.06 -3.80
C ALA A 126 -4.50 3.62 -3.28
N VAL A 127 -3.94 2.53 -3.84
CA VAL A 127 -2.60 2.04 -3.44
C VAL A 127 -1.50 3.02 -3.87
N GLU A 128 -1.62 3.70 -5.01
CA GLU A 128 -0.70 4.77 -5.43
C GLU A 128 -0.82 6.02 -4.53
N GLY A 129 -2.01 6.29 -3.99
CA GLY A 129 -2.23 7.29 -2.94
C GLY A 129 -1.55 6.92 -1.61
N LEU A 130 -1.70 5.67 -1.17
CA LEU A 130 -1.00 5.14 0.01
C LEU A 130 0.53 5.16 -0.17
N GLN A 131 1.04 4.80 -1.35
CA GLN A 131 2.46 4.92 -1.69
C GLN A 131 2.96 6.36 -1.48
N THR A 132 2.23 7.34 -2.01
CA THR A 132 2.57 8.76 -1.88
C THR A 132 2.62 9.19 -0.40
N SER A 133 1.70 8.71 0.43
CA SER A 133 1.70 8.96 1.88
C SER A 133 2.91 8.33 2.59
N CYS A 134 3.23 7.07 2.24
CA CYS A 134 4.37 6.31 2.77
C CYS A 134 5.75 6.89 2.44
N GLU A 135 5.89 7.51 1.26
CA GLU A 135 7.09 8.22 0.80
C GLU A 135 7.22 9.63 1.41
N GLY A 136 6.15 10.17 1.99
CA GLY A 136 6.07 11.49 2.63
C GLY A 136 6.40 11.48 4.13
N ASP A 137 5.81 12.43 4.85
CA ASP A 137 5.87 12.51 6.33
C ASP A 137 4.83 11.61 7.04
N ARG A 138 4.02 10.88 6.26
CA ARG A 138 3.00 9.93 6.70
C ARG A 138 1.86 10.55 7.53
N ALA A 139 1.71 11.88 7.51
CA ALA A 139 0.64 12.57 8.25
C ALA A 139 -0.78 12.11 7.85
N ASP A 140 -0.96 11.75 6.58
CA ASP A 140 -2.22 11.26 6.01
C ASP A 140 -2.25 9.72 5.87
N PHE A 141 -1.39 8.97 6.57
CA PHE A 141 -1.28 7.50 6.41
C PHE A 141 -2.60 6.76 6.66
N ASP A 142 -3.25 7.01 7.80
CA ASP A 142 -4.45 6.23 8.17
C ASP A 142 -5.59 6.46 7.17
N ALA A 143 -5.79 7.70 6.72
CA ALA A 143 -6.78 8.05 5.70
C ALA A 143 -6.45 7.44 4.32
N ALA A 144 -5.16 7.37 3.97
CA ALA A 144 -4.74 6.73 2.72
C ALA A 144 -4.89 5.19 2.77
N PHE A 145 -4.67 4.58 3.94
CA PHE A 145 -4.83 3.13 4.11
C PHE A 145 -6.30 2.71 4.21
N GLU A 146 -7.13 3.50 4.89
CA GLU A 146 -8.61 3.40 4.85
C GLU A 146 -9.12 3.47 3.40
N GLY A 147 -8.58 4.39 2.58
CA GLY A 147 -8.90 4.47 1.15
C GLY A 147 -8.55 3.22 0.35
N VAL A 148 -7.52 2.46 0.72
CA VAL A 148 -7.19 1.15 0.09
C VAL A 148 -8.18 0.08 0.53
N HIS A 149 -8.51 0.01 1.81
CA HIS A 149 -9.51 -0.91 2.36
C HIS A 149 -10.89 -0.68 1.72
N ASP A 150 -11.35 0.57 1.63
CA ASP A 150 -12.63 0.93 1.02
C ASP A 150 -12.66 0.65 -0.49
N ALA A 151 -11.55 0.83 -1.19
CA ALA A 151 -11.43 0.46 -2.61
C ALA A 151 -11.46 -1.07 -2.82
N PHE A 152 -10.91 -1.84 -1.87
CA PHE A 152 -11.04 -3.30 -1.85
C PHE A 152 -12.50 -3.72 -1.61
N HIS A 153 -13.21 -3.08 -0.67
CA HIS A 153 -14.65 -3.34 -0.47
C HIS A 153 -15.50 -3.05 -1.72
N GLN A 154 -15.23 -1.95 -2.42
CA GLN A 154 -15.88 -1.63 -3.70
C GLN A 154 -15.56 -2.63 -4.82
N LEU A 155 -14.42 -3.32 -4.76
CA LEU A 155 -14.08 -4.40 -5.69
C LEU A 155 -14.82 -5.71 -5.34
N ILE A 156 -14.91 -6.07 -4.07
CA ILE A 156 -15.61 -7.31 -3.68
C ILE A 156 -17.14 -7.15 -3.74
N GLU A 157 -17.68 -5.94 -3.56
CA GLU A 157 -19.10 -5.64 -3.80
C GLU A 157 -19.49 -5.94 -5.26
N VAL A 158 -18.67 -5.58 -6.26
CA VAL A 158 -19.02 -5.82 -7.66
C VAL A 158 -19.08 -7.30 -8.05
N ILE A 159 -18.49 -8.20 -7.26
CA ILE A 159 -18.59 -9.67 -7.39
C ILE A 159 -19.57 -10.32 -6.39
N GLY A 160 -20.37 -9.50 -5.68
CA GLY A 160 -21.40 -9.98 -4.77
C GLY A 160 -20.92 -10.42 -3.38
N GLN A 161 -19.69 -10.04 -2.99
CA GLN A 161 -19.04 -10.39 -1.72
C GLN A 161 -18.87 -9.15 -0.79
N GLY A 162 -19.73 -8.14 -0.93
CA GLY A 162 -19.71 -6.95 -0.06
C GLY A 162 -20.24 -7.23 1.35
N HIS A 163 -19.69 -6.53 2.35
CA HIS A 163 -20.03 -6.63 3.77
C HIS A 163 -20.89 -5.45 4.27
#